data_AF-A0A959UQN7-F1
#
_entry.id   AF-A0A959UQN7-F1
#
_cell.length_a   1.000
_cell.length_b   1.000
_cell.length_c   1.000
_cell.angle_alpha   90.00
_cell.angle_beta   90.00
_cell.angle_gamma   90.00
#
_symmetry.space_group_name_H-M   'P 1'
#
loop_
_entity.id
_entity.type
_entity.pdbx_description
1 polymer ?
#
loop_
_entity_poly.entity_id
_entity_poly.type
_entity_poly.pdbx_seq_one_letter_code
_entity_poly.pdbx_strand_id
1 'polypeptide(L)'
;LYEAAATEEKRRNLANNRSGEYEGLKKKLSDPAWKPDFGPAEFTDGVARSGAVAIGARNFLVAYNVNLNTTSTRRANAIAFDIREGGRVKREGDPLTGKVVTDANGEPVKIPGRLKAVKGIGWYIEEYGIAQLSLNLTDITVTPVHVAFDEACKAAAERGIRVTGSELVGLVPKQALLDAADFYLRRQERSLGIPEREKIKIAVKSLGLDDLAPFDPDKKVIEYQLEDPSAERLVRMDLRRFSEETAGESPAPGGGSVAAYVGALGASLGTMVANLSAHKRGWDERWEEFSRHAEEGESIRRELLRLVDEDTRAFDRIMSAFGLPKGTEQEQAARKEAIAEATRGAIRVPLETLRTCVRSMDLMKAMAEKGLPASVSDAGVGALCARAGALGAYLNVRINCAGLDDAEFNDAALKEAEELKRQAEEREAEVMALTLAKI
;
A
#
# COMPACT_ATOMS: atom_id res chain seq x y z
N LEU A 1 -6.43 30.37 -0.26
CA LEU A 1 -6.21 28.96 -0.65
C LEU A 1 -4.80 28.80 -1.20
N TYR A 2 -4.15 27.63 -1.07
CA TYR A 2 -2.81 27.38 -1.62
C TYR A 2 -2.66 25.98 -2.26
N GLU A 3 -1.52 25.72 -2.91
CA GLU A 3 -1.22 24.51 -3.70
C GLU A 3 -2.29 24.23 -4.76
N ALA A 4 -2.87 23.01 -4.82
CA ALA A 4 -3.88 22.65 -5.81
C ALA A 4 -5.21 23.39 -5.62
N ALA A 5 -5.43 24.01 -4.46
CA ALA A 5 -6.60 24.83 -4.19
C ALA A 5 -6.37 26.32 -4.51
N ALA A 6 -5.15 26.73 -4.88
CA ALA A 6 -4.86 28.12 -5.18
C ALA A 6 -5.66 28.60 -6.42
N THR A 7 -6.26 29.79 -6.30
CA THR A 7 -7.00 30.46 -7.38
C THR A 7 -6.07 31.22 -8.33
N GLU A 8 -4.85 31.55 -7.87
CA GLU A 8 -3.84 32.29 -8.60
C GLU A 8 -2.48 31.59 -8.49
N GLU A 9 -1.68 31.62 -9.57
CA GLU A 9 -0.38 30.92 -9.62
C GLU A 9 0.57 31.39 -8.50
N LYS A 10 0.61 32.69 -8.21
CA LYS A 10 1.43 33.26 -7.13
C LYS A 10 1.10 32.67 -5.74
N ARG A 11 -0.12 32.15 -5.54
CA ARG A 11 -0.58 31.58 -4.27
C ARG A 11 -0.32 30.09 -4.14
N ARG A 12 0.21 29.41 -5.16
CA ARG A 12 0.47 27.96 -5.09
C ARG A 12 1.52 27.65 -4.01
N ASN A 13 2.64 28.38 -4.02
CA ASN A 13 3.72 28.17 -3.05
C ASN A 13 3.40 28.81 -1.69
N LEU A 14 3.29 27.97 -0.65
CA LEU A 14 3.04 28.43 0.73
C LEU A 14 4.07 29.46 1.23
N ALA A 15 5.34 29.34 0.85
CA ALA A 15 6.37 30.28 1.26
C ALA A 15 6.11 31.70 0.74
N ASN A 16 5.51 31.83 -0.45
CA ASN A 16 5.10 33.13 -0.97
C ASN A 16 3.92 33.70 -0.17
N ASN A 17 2.93 32.85 0.14
CA ASN A 17 1.78 33.23 0.96
C ASN A 17 2.19 33.67 2.37
N ARG A 18 3.20 33.03 2.96
CA ARG A 18 3.68 33.31 4.32
C ARG A 18 4.84 34.32 4.38
N SER A 19 5.24 34.90 3.25
CA SER A 19 6.27 35.94 3.20
C SER A 19 5.86 37.15 4.06
N GLY A 20 6.76 37.57 4.95
CA GLY A 20 6.55 38.59 5.97
C GLY A 20 5.92 38.08 7.28
N GLU A 21 5.55 36.80 7.35
CA GLU A 21 4.95 36.14 8.52
C GLU A 21 3.79 36.94 9.13
N TYR A 22 3.68 37.02 10.45
CA TYR A 22 2.61 37.74 11.12
C TYR A 22 2.79 39.26 11.01
N GLU A 23 4.01 39.74 11.16
CA GLU A 23 4.38 41.16 11.19
C GLU A 23 4.08 41.85 9.85
N GLY A 24 4.25 41.12 8.74
CA GLY A 24 3.95 41.59 7.40
C GLY A 24 2.46 41.59 7.05
N LEU A 25 1.62 40.92 7.83
CA LEU A 25 0.21 40.66 7.49
C LEU A 25 -0.60 41.95 7.31
N LYS A 26 -0.43 42.93 8.20
CA LYS A 26 -1.15 44.20 8.13
C LYS A 26 -0.89 44.94 6.81
N LYS A 27 0.39 45.00 6.40
CA LYS A 27 0.79 45.61 5.11
C LYS A 27 0.28 44.79 3.93
N LYS A 28 0.37 43.46 4.03
CA LYS A 28 -0.03 42.54 2.97
C LYS A 28 -1.53 42.60 2.70
N LEU A 29 -2.36 42.69 3.74
CA LEU A 29 -3.81 42.83 3.62
C LEU A 29 -4.25 44.17 3.00
N SER A 30 -3.47 45.23 3.19
CA SER A 30 -3.73 46.52 2.53
C SER A 30 -3.37 46.56 1.04
N ASP A 31 -2.66 45.55 0.53
CA ASP A 31 -2.30 45.43 -0.89
C ASP A 31 -3.42 44.69 -1.65
N PRO A 32 -4.09 45.33 -2.64
CA PRO A 32 -5.11 44.68 -3.45
C PRO A 32 -4.64 43.40 -4.14
N ALA A 33 -3.34 43.28 -4.45
CA ALA A 33 -2.76 42.07 -5.04
C ALA A 33 -2.79 40.87 -4.08
N TRP A 34 -2.93 41.10 -2.78
CA TRP A 34 -2.91 40.08 -1.73
C TRP A 34 -4.25 39.93 -0.99
N LYS A 35 -5.35 40.47 -1.55
CA LYS A 35 -6.70 40.26 -1.04
C LYS A 35 -6.96 38.77 -0.76
N PRO A 36 -7.40 38.37 0.45
CA PRO A 36 -7.60 36.96 0.75
C PRO A 36 -8.73 36.35 -0.10
N ASP A 37 -8.63 35.05 -0.41
CA ASP A 37 -9.66 34.33 -1.17
C ASP A 37 -10.99 34.27 -0.41
N PHE A 38 -10.91 34.20 0.92
CA PHE A 38 -12.05 34.20 1.84
C PHE A 38 -11.74 35.05 3.07
N GLY A 39 -12.79 35.61 3.67
CA GLY A 39 -12.66 36.46 4.85
C GLY A 39 -12.33 37.92 4.53
N PRO A 40 -12.21 38.77 5.57
CA PRO A 40 -12.00 40.21 5.41
C PRO A 40 -10.58 40.53 4.92
N ALA A 41 -10.46 41.54 4.07
CA ALA A 41 -9.17 42.11 3.67
C ALA A 41 -8.64 43.16 4.67
N GLU A 42 -9.38 43.43 5.75
CA GLU A 42 -9.01 44.42 6.76
C GLU A 42 -8.30 43.76 7.95
N PHE A 43 -7.29 44.44 8.49
CA PHE A 43 -6.62 44.02 9.71
C PHE A 43 -7.44 44.43 10.94
N THR A 44 -8.50 43.67 11.22
CA THR A 44 -9.39 43.87 12.39
C THR A 44 -8.77 43.33 13.67
N ASP A 45 -9.35 43.66 14.83
CA ASP A 45 -8.93 43.09 16.13
C ASP A 45 -8.95 41.56 16.15
N GLY A 46 -9.89 40.95 15.42
CA GLY A 46 -9.95 39.50 15.25
C GLY A 46 -8.73 38.97 14.50
N VAL A 47 -8.39 39.59 13.36
CA VAL A 47 -7.20 39.23 12.56
C VAL A 47 -5.90 39.49 13.33
N ALA A 48 -5.84 40.55 14.15
CA ALA A 48 -4.70 40.80 15.02
C ALA A 48 -4.49 39.69 16.06
N ARG A 49 -5.55 38.99 16.49
CA ARG A 49 -5.42 37.88 17.44
C ARG A 49 -5.13 36.54 16.77
N SER A 50 -5.67 36.30 15.57
CA SER A 50 -5.62 34.98 14.91
C SER A 50 -4.64 34.90 13.73
N GLY A 51 -4.21 36.03 13.18
CA GLY A 51 -3.43 36.10 11.94
C GLY A 51 -4.26 35.71 10.71
N ALA A 52 -3.62 35.03 9.76
CA ALA A 52 -4.27 34.51 8.56
C ALA A 52 -4.06 33.00 8.45
N VAL A 53 -5.09 32.30 7.99
CA VAL A 53 -5.07 30.84 7.83
C VAL A 53 -4.96 30.48 6.36
N ALA A 54 -3.99 29.63 6.02
CA ALA A 54 -3.87 29.06 4.69
C ALA A 54 -4.51 27.67 4.66
N ILE A 55 -5.54 27.49 3.84
CA ILE A 55 -6.19 26.20 3.55
C ILE A 55 -5.77 25.77 2.15
N GLY A 56 -5.43 24.49 1.96
CA GLY A 56 -5.08 23.98 0.64
C GLY A 56 -5.18 22.47 0.55
N ALA A 57 -5.07 21.98 -0.68
CA ALA A 57 -4.99 20.57 -1.02
C ALA A 57 -3.67 20.35 -1.77
N ARG A 58 -2.97 19.27 -1.43
CA ARG A 58 -1.71 18.88 -2.05
C ARG A 58 -1.56 17.37 -2.00
N ASN A 59 -0.64 16.85 -2.80
CA ASN A 59 -0.23 15.46 -2.69
C ASN A 59 0.42 15.19 -1.31
N PHE A 60 0.55 13.91 -0.96
CA PHE A 60 1.25 13.52 0.26
C PHE A 60 2.68 14.07 0.23
N LEU A 61 3.09 14.64 1.37
CA LEU A 61 4.47 15.08 1.59
C LEU A 61 5.09 14.10 2.56
N VAL A 62 6.26 13.58 2.19
CA VAL A 62 7.06 12.72 3.06
C VAL A 62 8.27 13.51 3.52
N ALA A 63 8.38 13.72 4.83
CA ALA A 63 9.56 14.31 5.46
C ALA A 63 10.56 13.18 5.71
N TYR A 64 11.68 13.26 4.99
CA TYR A 64 12.64 12.17 4.83
C TYR A 64 14.05 12.68 5.08
N ASN A 65 14.69 12.16 6.12
CA ASN A 65 16.05 12.53 6.47
C ASN A 65 17.03 11.44 6.02
N VAL A 66 18.17 11.82 5.45
CA VAL A 66 19.24 10.87 5.07
C VAL A 66 20.47 11.13 5.93
N ASN A 67 20.95 10.10 6.62
CA ASN A 67 22.03 10.17 7.61
C ASN A 67 23.40 10.10 6.94
N LEU A 68 24.32 10.97 7.35
CA LEU A 68 25.67 11.05 6.80
C LEU A 68 26.72 10.78 7.88
N ASN A 69 27.79 10.09 7.53
CA ASN A 69 28.93 9.82 8.42
C ASN A 69 29.84 11.05 8.68
N THR A 70 29.29 12.26 8.67
CA THR A 70 30.02 13.52 8.85
C THR A 70 29.26 14.44 9.77
N THR A 71 29.95 15.34 10.48
CA THR A 71 29.34 16.44 11.26
C THR A 71 29.23 17.74 10.45
N SER A 72 29.76 17.76 9.22
CA SER A 72 29.86 18.99 8.43
C SER A 72 28.54 19.36 7.75
N THR A 73 27.80 20.30 8.34
CA THR A 73 26.60 20.90 7.73
C THR A 73 26.88 21.53 6.37
N ARG A 74 28.07 22.10 6.17
CA ARG A 74 28.49 22.65 4.86
C ARG A 74 28.52 21.57 3.77
N ARG A 75 29.05 20.38 4.09
CA ARG A 75 29.09 19.26 3.13
C ARG A 75 27.70 18.67 2.90
N ALA A 76 26.90 18.53 3.96
CA ALA A 76 25.50 18.10 3.85
C ALA A 76 24.69 19.06 2.95
N ASN A 77 24.86 20.38 3.11
CA ASN A 77 24.19 21.37 2.25
C ASN A 77 24.64 21.27 0.80
N ALA A 78 25.93 21.02 0.54
CA ALA A 78 26.41 20.83 -0.82
C ALA A 78 25.70 19.66 -1.52
N ILE A 79 25.53 18.52 -0.82
CA ILE A 79 24.79 17.36 -1.31
C ILE A 79 23.30 17.71 -1.49
N ALA A 80 22.67 18.35 -0.50
CA ALA A 80 21.28 18.76 -0.60
C ALA A 80 21.03 19.67 -1.82
N PHE A 81 21.98 20.55 -2.16
CA PHE A 81 21.92 21.41 -3.34
C PHE A 81 22.16 20.66 -4.66
N ASP A 82 22.87 19.52 -4.64
CA ASP A 82 23.01 18.68 -5.84
C ASP A 82 21.66 18.00 -6.17
N ILE A 83 20.90 17.60 -5.16
CA ILE A 83 19.70 16.76 -5.36
C ILE A 83 18.37 17.52 -5.34
N ARG A 84 18.21 18.57 -4.52
CA ARG A 84 16.93 19.30 -4.40
C ARG A 84 16.61 20.09 -5.67
N GLU A 85 15.34 20.22 -6.01
CA GLU A 85 14.90 20.86 -7.26
C GLU A 85 15.42 22.30 -7.41
N GLY A 86 15.34 23.09 -6.34
CA GLY A 86 15.81 24.47 -6.34
C GLY A 86 17.32 24.64 -6.51
N GLY A 87 18.08 23.54 -6.40
CA GLY A 87 19.50 23.46 -6.65
C GLY A 87 20.35 24.50 -5.90
N ARG A 88 21.30 25.10 -6.61
CA ARG A 88 22.23 26.13 -6.11
C ARG A 88 22.20 27.41 -6.92
N VAL A 89 22.57 28.50 -6.27
CA VAL A 89 22.80 29.78 -6.94
C VAL A 89 24.08 29.69 -7.78
N LYS A 90 24.02 30.16 -9.03
CA LYS A 90 25.16 30.26 -9.94
C LYS A 90 26.06 31.40 -9.49
N ARG A 91 27.36 31.13 -9.41
CA ARG A 91 28.39 32.10 -9.04
C ARG A 91 29.47 32.16 -10.11
N GLU A 92 30.09 33.33 -10.28
CA GLU A 92 31.23 33.55 -11.19
C GLU A 92 32.54 33.13 -10.55
N GLY A 93 33.38 32.39 -11.29
CA GLY A 93 34.66 31.90 -10.78
C GLY A 93 34.47 30.79 -9.76
N ASP A 94 34.70 31.07 -8.47
CA ASP A 94 34.56 30.08 -7.41
C ASP A 94 33.08 29.72 -7.19
N PRO A 95 32.69 28.43 -7.29
CA PRO A 95 31.29 28.02 -7.17
C PRO A 95 30.64 28.26 -5.79
N LEU A 96 31.43 28.53 -4.75
CA LEU A 96 30.98 28.72 -3.36
C LEU A 96 31.04 30.19 -2.93
N THR A 97 32.11 30.90 -3.25
CA THR A 97 32.37 32.26 -2.77
C THR A 97 32.29 33.34 -3.85
N GLY A 98 32.24 32.94 -5.12
CA GLY A 98 32.18 33.84 -6.27
C GLY A 98 30.95 34.75 -6.28
N LYS A 99 31.01 35.82 -7.07
CA LYS A 99 29.89 36.77 -7.19
C LYS A 99 28.66 36.08 -7.75
N VAL A 100 27.48 36.36 -7.19
CA VAL A 100 26.21 35.79 -7.67
C VAL A 100 25.93 36.29 -9.09
N VAL A 101 25.65 35.36 -10.00
CA VAL A 101 25.18 35.67 -11.35
C VAL A 101 23.70 36.00 -11.28
N THR A 102 23.32 37.19 -11.75
CA THR A 102 21.92 37.64 -11.82
C THR A 102 21.42 37.64 -13.27
N ASP A 103 20.13 37.44 -13.46
CA ASP A 103 19.46 37.56 -14.76
C ASP A 103 19.17 39.03 -15.12
N ALA A 104 18.47 39.24 -16.25
CA ALA A 104 18.11 40.57 -16.76
C ALA A 104 17.19 41.37 -15.80
N ASN A 105 16.52 40.71 -14.85
CA ASN A 105 15.65 41.33 -13.85
C ASN A 105 16.34 41.53 -12.50
N GLY A 106 17.62 41.15 -12.37
CA GLY A 106 18.39 41.22 -11.13
C GLY A 106 18.19 40.02 -10.20
N GLU A 107 17.49 38.97 -10.64
CA GLU A 107 17.23 37.78 -9.83
C GLU A 107 18.40 36.78 -9.92
N PRO A 108 18.79 36.09 -8.83
CA PRO A 108 19.86 35.11 -8.87
C PRO A 108 19.58 33.93 -9.81
N VAL A 109 20.47 33.71 -10.77
CA VAL A 109 20.40 32.54 -11.67
C VAL A 109 20.65 31.27 -10.86
N LYS A 110 19.79 30.27 -10.99
CA LYS A 110 19.92 28.98 -10.29
C LYS A 110 20.32 27.86 -11.25
N ILE A 111 21.20 26.99 -10.78
CA ILE A 111 21.48 25.70 -11.39
C ILE A 111 20.59 24.70 -10.66
N PRO A 112 19.59 24.10 -11.34
CA PRO A 112 18.67 23.15 -10.70
C PRO A 112 19.39 21.90 -10.22
N GLY A 113 18.86 21.26 -9.18
CA GLY A 113 19.34 19.95 -8.74
C GLY A 113 18.76 18.81 -9.57
N ARG A 114 19.15 17.59 -9.23
CA ARG A 114 18.83 16.37 -10.00
C ARG A 114 17.38 15.90 -9.84
N LEU A 115 16.75 16.13 -8.69
CA LEU A 115 15.41 15.63 -8.38
C LEU A 115 14.35 16.73 -8.49
N LYS A 116 13.16 16.36 -8.98
CA LYS A 116 11.97 17.22 -9.06
C LYS A 116 11.08 17.00 -7.84
N ALA A 117 10.30 18.01 -7.44
CA ALA A 117 9.43 17.92 -6.27
C ALA A 117 10.17 17.53 -4.97
N VAL A 118 11.45 17.92 -4.86
CA VAL A 118 12.27 17.73 -3.66
C VAL A 118 12.77 19.08 -3.18
N LYS A 119 12.48 19.38 -1.91
CA LYS A 119 13.09 20.48 -1.17
C LYS A 119 14.02 19.87 -0.13
N GLY A 120 15.11 20.55 0.20
CA GLY A 120 15.99 20.03 1.24
C GLY A 120 17.13 20.95 1.65
N ILE A 121 17.70 20.65 2.80
CA ILE A 121 18.84 21.33 3.41
C ILE A 121 19.76 20.31 4.09
N GLY A 122 21.02 20.70 4.29
CA GLY A 122 21.92 19.98 5.18
C GLY A 122 21.86 20.56 6.59
N TRP A 123 21.78 19.71 7.61
CA TRP A 123 21.74 20.15 9.00
C TRP A 123 22.45 19.16 9.92
N TYR A 124 22.75 19.55 11.16
CA TYR A 124 23.44 18.74 12.15
C TYR A 124 22.48 18.43 13.30
N ILE A 125 22.41 17.16 13.68
CA ILE A 125 21.64 16.70 14.84
C ILE A 125 22.62 16.46 15.98
N GLU A 126 22.52 17.26 17.02
CA GLU A 126 23.36 17.16 18.20
C GLU A 126 23.16 15.85 18.96
N GLU A 127 21.90 15.39 19.09
CA GLU A 127 21.53 14.14 19.77
C GLU A 127 22.25 12.90 19.22
N TYR A 128 22.44 12.84 17.90
CA TYR A 128 23.09 11.71 17.23
C TYR A 128 24.53 11.98 16.80
N GLY A 129 25.02 13.21 16.96
CA GLY A 129 26.38 13.59 16.59
C GLY A 129 26.67 13.51 15.08
N ILE A 130 25.65 13.60 14.22
CA ILE A 130 25.78 13.45 12.77
C ILE A 130 25.08 14.58 12.01
N ALA A 131 25.53 14.81 10.77
CA ALA A 131 24.81 15.63 9.80
C ALA A 131 23.83 14.77 8.99
N GLN A 132 22.75 15.39 8.58
CA GLN A 132 21.72 14.80 7.74
C GLN A 132 21.40 15.69 6.54
N LEU A 133 20.86 15.07 5.51
CA LEU A 133 20.04 15.76 4.51
C LEU A 133 18.60 15.72 5.01
N SER A 134 18.02 16.87 5.37
CA SER A 134 16.59 16.95 5.65
C SER A 134 15.85 17.26 4.35
N LEU A 135 15.08 16.30 3.86
CA LEU A 135 14.36 16.39 2.60
C LEU A 135 12.85 16.42 2.84
N ASN A 136 12.16 17.25 2.07
CA ASN A 136 10.71 17.21 1.90
C ASN A 136 10.43 16.75 0.47
N LEU A 137 9.94 15.52 0.33
CA LEU A 137 9.44 14.99 -0.93
C LEU A 137 8.00 15.50 -1.08
N THR A 138 7.81 16.56 -1.87
CA THR A 138 6.52 17.25 -1.97
C THR A 138 5.54 16.56 -2.91
N ASP A 139 6.06 15.69 -3.78
CA ASP A 139 5.26 14.78 -4.60
C ASP A 139 6.03 13.46 -4.80
N ILE A 140 5.59 12.42 -4.07
CA ILE A 140 6.21 11.09 -4.11
C ILE A 140 5.90 10.30 -5.39
N THR A 141 4.96 10.77 -6.22
CA THR A 141 4.69 10.17 -7.55
C THR A 141 5.70 10.67 -8.59
N VAL A 142 6.29 11.86 -8.35
CA VAL A 142 7.34 12.44 -9.20
C VAL A 142 8.72 11.97 -8.74
N THR A 143 9.02 12.08 -7.44
CA THR A 143 10.25 11.55 -6.85
C THR A 143 9.92 10.62 -5.69
N PRO A 144 9.92 9.30 -5.93
CA PRO A 144 9.73 8.29 -4.88
C PRO A 144 10.86 8.30 -3.83
N VAL A 145 10.55 7.78 -2.64
CA VAL A 145 11.49 7.75 -1.49
C VAL A 145 12.81 7.05 -1.83
N HIS A 146 12.74 5.90 -2.50
CA HIS A 146 13.93 5.13 -2.92
C HIS A 146 14.79 5.86 -3.96
N VAL A 147 14.18 6.64 -4.86
CA VAL A 147 14.92 7.46 -5.82
C VAL A 147 15.65 8.60 -5.09
N ALA A 148 14.99 9.25 -4.14
CA ALA A 148 15.62 10.29 -3.33
C ALA A 148 16.79 9.75 -2.49
N PHE A 149 16.62 8.57 -1.88
CA PHE A 149 17.67 7.91 -1.09
C PHE A 149 18.87 7.51 -1.94
N ASP A 150 18.65 6.81 -3.05
CA ASP A 150 19.72 6.37 -3.95
C ASP A 150 20.50 7.55 -4.55
N GLU A 151 19.80 8.63 -4.89
CA GLU A 151 20.45 9.83 -5.42
C GLU A 151 21.25 10.56 -4.34
N ALA A 152 20.76 10.61 -3.09
CA ALA A 152 21.52 11.09 -1.96
C ALA A 152 22.79 10.23 -1.72
N CYS A 153 22.68 8.90 -1.80
CA CYS A 153 23.82 7.98 -1.70
C CYS A 153 24.87 8.27 -2.79
N LYS A 154 24.45 8.41 -4.05
CA LYS A 154 25.36 8.74 -5.16
C LYS A 154 26.04 10.09 -4.95
N ALA A 155 25.28 11.15 -4.67
CA ALA A 155 25.81 12.49 -4.48
C ALA A 155 26.73 12.61 -3.25
N ALA A 156 26.47 11.84 -2.18
CA ALA A 156 27.36 11.74 -1.04
C ALA A 156 28.67 11.01 -1.40
N ALA A 157 28.57 9.90 -2.11
CA ALA A 157 29.73 9.09 -2.52
C ALA A 157 30.69 9.87 -3.45
N GLU A 158 30.15 10.67 -4.39
CA GLU A 158 30.92 11.59 -5.24
C GLU A 158 31.80 12.57 -4.43
N ARG A 159 31.48 12.77 -3.14
CA ARG A 159 32.18 13.68 -2.22
C ARG A 159 32.97 12.94 -1.13
N GLY A 160 33.09 11.62 -1.22
CA GLY A 160 33.75 10.78 -0.21
C GLY A 160 33.00 10.67 1.11
N ILE A 161 31.69 10.93 1.11
CA ILE A 161 30.81 10.85 2.29
C ILE A 161 29.95 9.59 2.16
N ARG A 162 29.75 8.89 3.27
CA ARG A 162 28.91 7.69 3.32
C ARG A 162 27.56 8.02 3.94
N VAL A 163 26.50 7.59 3.25
CA VAL A 163 25.16 7.51 3.85
C VAL A 163 25.13 6.29 4.77
N THR A 164 24.67 6.46 6.02
CA THR A 164 24.57 5.37 7.00
C THR A 164 23.17 4.76 7.06
N GLY A 165 22.16 5.54 6.69
CA GLY A 165 20.77 5.14 6.67
C GLY A 165 19.88 6.36 6.48
N SER A 166 18.62 6.25 6.90
CA SER A 166 17.64 7.32 6.79
C SER A 166 16.62 7.26 7.91
N GLU A 167 15.75 8.26 7.95
CA GLU A 167 14.68 8.38 8.93
C GLU A 167 13.44 9.00 8.28
N LEU A 168 12.27 8.48 8.64
CA LEU A 168 10.98 9.09 8.32
C LEU A 168 10.45 9.90 9.51
N VAL A 169 10.22 11.19 9.27
CA VAL A 169 9.61 12.10 10.23
C VAL A 169 8.10 12.13 9.98
N GLY A 170 7.31 11.71 10.97
CA GLY A 170 5.87 11.56 10.85
C GLY A 170 5.45 10.22 10.25
N LEU A 171 4.39 10.24 9.43
CA LEU A 171 3.79 9.08 8.79
C LEU A 171 4.13 9.02 7.29
N VAL A 172 4.06 7.82 6.71
CA VAL A 172 4.30 7.55 5.29
C VAL A 172 3.14 6.74 4.69
N PRO A 173 2.71 7.03 3.44
CA PRO A 173 1.78 6.15 2.73
C PRO A 173 2.40 4.78 2.50
N LYS A 174 1.62 3.71 2.70
CA LYS A 174 2.04 2.32 2.51
C LYS A 174 2.63 2.09 1.13
N GLN A 175 1.99 2.65 0.10
CA GLN A 175 2.43 2.50 -1.29
C GLN A 175 3.88 2.97 -1.50
N ALA A 176 4.33 4.03 -0.81
CA ALA A 176 5.70 4.53 -0.95
C ALA A 176 6.75 3.50 -0.50
N LEU A 177 6.44 2.69 0.51
CA LEU A 177 7.29 1.60 0.97
C LEU A 177 7.20 0.38 0.05
N LEU A 178 6.01 0.06 -0.47
CA LEU A 178 5.83 -1.02 -1.44
C LEU A 178 6.59 -0.74 -2.75
N ASP A 179 6.51 0.48 -3.26
CA ASP A 179 7.26 0.91 -4.45
C ASP A 179 8.77 0.82 -4.22
N ALA A 180 9.25 1.19 -3.03
CA ALA A 180 10.65 1.04 -2.64
C ALA A 180 11.06 -0.44 -2.59
N ALA A 181 10.25 -1.30 -1.97
CA ALA A 181 10.50 -2.73 -1.92
C ALA A 181 10.63 -3.33 -3.32
N ASP A 182 9.68 -3.03 -4.20
CA ASP A 182 9.65 -3.56 -5.56
C ASP A 182 10.83 -3.02 -6.39
N PHE A 183 11.21 -1.76 -6.21
CA PHE A 183 12.40 -1.19 -6.85
C PHE A 183 13.68 -1.97 -6.47
N TYR A 184 13.90 -2.21 -5.18
CA TYR A 184 15.09 -2.93 -4.72
C TYR A 184 15.06 -4.42 -5.03
N LEU A 185 13.88 -5.07 -4.95
CA LEU A 185 13.72 -6.47 -5.33
C LEU A 185 14.03 -6.71 -6.81
N ARG A 186 13.53 -5.86 -7.72
CA ARG A 186 13.87 -5.95 -9.15
C ARG A 186 15.36 -5.84 -9.39
N ARG A 187 16.05 -4.92 -8.70
CA ARG A 187 17.51 -4.76 -8.79
C ARG A 187 18.30 -5.95 -8.23
N GLN A 188 17.69 -6.71 -7.32
CA GLN A 188 18.26 -7.93 -6.76
C GLN A 188 17.87 -9.18 -7.57
N GLU A 189 17.09 -9.02 -8.66
CA GLU A 189 16.54 -10.14 -9.44
C GLU A 189 15.75 -11.12 -8.54
N ARG A 190 14.95 -10.55 -7.62
CA ARG A 190 14.14 -11.31 -6.66
C ARG A 190 12.66 -11.13 -6.94
N SER A 191 11.91 -12.19 -6.64
CA SER A 191 10.45 -12.22 -6.79
C SER A 191 9.77 -11.07 -6.04
N LEU A 192 8.79 -10.48 -6.70
CA LEU A 192 7.88 -9.46 -6.18
C LEU A 192 6.64 -10.08 -5.53
N GLY A 193 6.38 -11.37 -5.75
CA GLY A 193 5.23 -12.10 -5.22
C GLY A 193 5.43 -12.61 -3.80
N ILE A 194 5.91 -11.75 -2.91
CA ILE A 194 6.14 -12.05 -1.50
C ILE A 194 5.13 -11.29 -0.61
N PRO A 195 4.87 -11.77 0.62
CA PRO A 195 3.92 -11.11 1.52
C PRO A 195 4.23 -9.63 1.76
N GLU A 196 3.20 -8.81 1.89
CA GLU A 196 3.30 -7.35 2.11
C GLU A 196 4.27 -7.01 3.26
N ARG A 197 4.17 -7.73 4.39
CA ARG A 197 5.04 -7.54 5.55
C ARG A 197 6.53 -7.73 5.22
N GLU A 198 6.86 -8.67 4.34
CA GLU A 198 8.25 -8.88 3.89
C GLU A 198 8.68 -7.77 2.93
N LYS A 199 7.79 -7.27 2.06
CA LYS A 199 8.06 -6.07 1.23
C LYS A 199 8.39 -4.86 2.10
N ILE A 200 7.57 -4.57 3.12
CA ILE A 200 7.82 -3.47 4.06
C ILE A 200 9.18 -3.62 4.75
N LYS A 201 9.51 -4.82 5.22
CA LYS A 201 10.81 -5.12 5.82
C LYS A 201 11.97 -4.87 4.85
N ILE A 202 11.84 -5.26 3.59
CA ILE A 202 12.85 -5.01 2.55
C ILE A 202 13.01 -3.51 2.30
N ALA A 203 11.91 -2.75 2.22
CA ALA A 203 11.96 -1.30 2.08
C ALA A 203 12.70 -0.65 3.26
N VAL A 204 12.35 -1.03 4.50
CA VAL A 204 13.02 -0.55 5.72
C VAL A 204 14.52 -0.80 5.67
N LYS A 205 14.94 -2.02 5.34
CA LYS A 205 16.36 -2.37 5.27
C LYS A 205 17.10 -1.71 4.12
N SER A 206 16.47 -1.58 2.96
CA SER A 206 17.13 -1.02 1.77
C SER A 206 17.31 0.49 1.88
N LEU A 207 16.38 1.17 2.56
CA LEU A 207 16.44 2.60 2.85
C LEU A 207 17.20 2.90 4.15
N GLY A 208 17.47 1.90 4.98
CA GLY A 208 18.07 2.09 6.31
C GLY A 208 17.20 2.92 7.25
N LEU A 209 15.87 2.75 7.19
CA LEU A 209 14.89 3.51 7.98
C LEU A 209 15.00 3.30 9.50
N ASP A 210 15.77 2.29 9.91
CA ASP A 210 15.99 1.89 11.28
C ASP A 210 17.40 2.20 11.81
N ASP A 211 18.14 3.11 11.15
CA ASP A 211 19.52 3.48 11.50
C ASP A 211 19.61 4.20 12.87
N LEU A 212 18.69 5.13 13.16
CA LEU A 212 18.71 5.90 14.42
C LEU A 212 17.84 5.28 15.52
N ALA A 213 16.74 4.63 15.14
CA ALA A 213 15.81 3.97 16.05
C ALA A 213 15.02 2.88 15.30
N PRO A 214 14.45 1.87 15.99
CA PRO A 214 13.62 0.86 15.35
C PRO A 214 12.47 1.46 14.54
N PHE A 215 12.30 1.00 13.30
CA PHE A 215 11.14 1.36 12.48
C PHE A 215 9.97 0.44 12.82
N ASP A 216 8.91 1.02 13.40
CA ASP A 216 7.65 0.34 13.72
C ASP A 216 6.59 0.66 12.64
N PRO A 217 6.31 -0.27 11.68
CA PRO A 217 5.38 0.00 10.59
C PRO A 217 3.98 0.35 11.08
N ASP A 218 3.52 -0.29 12.15
CA ASP A 218 2.16 -0.08 12.69
C ASP A 218 1.97 1.36 13.17
N LYS A 219 3.05 2.05 13.53
CA LYS A 219 3.04 3.47 13.97
C LYS A 219 3.43 4.46 12.89
N LYS A 220 4.01 4.00 11.78
CA LYS A 220 4.60 4.87 10.75
C LYS A 220 3.83 4.84 9.44
N VAL A 221 3.09 3.78 9.15
CA VAL A 221 2.30 3.63 7.92
C VAL A 221 0.90 4.17 8.16
N ILE A 222 0.45 5.09 7.30
CA ILE A 222 -0.86 5.75 7.43
C ILE A 222 -1.99 4.72 7.40
N GLU A 223 -1.96 3.80 6.44
CA GLU A 223 -2.99 2.81 6.23
C GLU A 223 -3.11 1.86 7.43
N TYR A 224 -2.00 1.43 8.03
CA TYR A 224 -2.02 0.60 9.24
C TYR A 224 -2.59 1.35 10.46
N GLN A 225 -2.35 2.66 10.57
CA GLN A 225 -2.93 3.50 11.63
C GLN A 225 -4.44 3.74 11.44
N LEU A 226 -4.95 3.61 10.22
CA LEU A 226 -6.36 3.78 9.87
C LEU A 226 -7.14 2.47 9.83
N GLU A 227 -6.46 1.32 9.88
CA GLU A 227 -7.09 0.02 9.90
C GLU A 227 -7.97 -0.12 11.14
N ASP A 228 -9.25 -0.46 10.92
CA ASP A 228 -10.14 -0.87 11.98
C ASP A 228 -9.78 -2.30 12.40
N PRO A 229 -9.31 -2.54 13.65
CA PRO A 229 -8.94 -3.87 14.09
C PRO A 229 -10.09 -4.87 14.06
N SER A 230 -11.35 -4.40 14.05
CA SER A 230 -12.54 -5.24 13.94
C SER A 230 -12.83 -5.68 12.50
N ALA A 231 -12.22 -5.05 11.49
CA ALA A 231 -12.44 -5.38 10.07
C ALA A 231 -11.72 -6.67 9.61
N GLU A 232 -10.76 -7.20 10.38
CA GLU A 232 -10.00 -8.41 10.05
C GLU A 232 -9.88 -9.32 11.28
N ARG A 233 -11.02 -9.59 11.94
CA ARG A 233 -11.05 -10.32 13.21
C ARG A 233 -10.47 -11.73 13.09
N LEU A 234 -10.87 -12.48 12.06
CA LEU A 234 -10.56 -13.90 11.92
C LEU A 234 -9.14 -14.12 11.40
N VAL A 235 -8.73 -13.42 10.35
CA VAL A 235 -7.40 -13.60 9.75
C VAL A 235 -6.25 -13.11 10.63
N ARG A 236 -6.55 -12.33 11.68
CA ARG A 236 -5.59 -11.92 12.71
C ARG A 236 -5.40 -12.94 13.83
N MET A 237 -6.25 -13.97 13.91
CA MET A 237 -6.09 -15.04 14.89
C MET A 237 -4.89 -15.93 14.54
N ASP A 238 -4.28 -16.52 15.56
CA ASP A 238 -3.39 -17.66 15.33
C ASP A 238 -4.21 -18.92 14.95
N LEU A 239 -3.53 -19.93 14.41
CA LEU A 239 -4.17 -21.16 13.94
C LEU A 239 -4.94 -21.91 15.04
N ARG A 240 -4.46 -21.84 16.29
CA ARG A 240 -5.10 -22.49 17.43
C ARG A 240 -6.40 -21.77 17.75
N ARG A 241 -6.37 -20.44 17.86
CA ARG A 241 -7.55 -19.63 18.14
C ARG A 241 -8.58 -19.70 17.04
N PHE A 242 -8.16 -19.66 15.77
CA PHE A 242 -9.08 -19.84 14.65
C PHE A 242 -9.78 -21.21 14.70
N SER A 243 -9.03 -22.28 15.02
CA SER A 243 -9.59 -23.62 15.19
C SER A 243 -10.53 -23.74 16.39
N GLU A 244 -10.17 -23.14 17.53
CA GLU A 244 -10.99 -23.13 18.75
C GLU A 244 -12.30 -22.36 18.53
N GLU A 245 -12.23 -21.18 17.89
CA GLU A 245 -13.41 -20.36 17.57
C GLU A 245 -14.34 -21.10 16.60
N THR A 246 -13.79 -21.74 15.56
CA THR A 246 -14.57 -22.55 14.59
C THR A 246 -15.28 -23.73 15.25
N ALA A 247 -14.69 -24.32 16.30
CA ALA A 247 -15.28 -25.44 17.04
C ALA A 247 -16.26 -25.00 18.15
N GLY A 248 -16.36 -23.70 18.42
CA GLY A 248 -17.20 -23.14 19.46
C GLY A 248 -18.70 -23.18 19.13
N GLU A 249 -19.51 -22.69 20.07
CA GLU A 249 -20.96 -22.54 19.89
C GLU A 249 -21.34 -21.28 19.07
N SER A 250 -20.35 -20.54 18.57
CA SER A 250 -20.57 -19.36 17.73
C SER A 250 -21.02 -19.78 16.32
N PRO A 251 -22.00 -19.08 15.72
CA PRO A 251 -22.41 -19.34 14.34
C PRO A 251 -21.36 -18.92 13.29
N ALA A 252 -20.34 -18.16 13.68
CA ALA A 252 -19.22 -17.75 12.84
C ALA A 252 -17.88 -17.81 13.62
N PRO A 253 -16.75 -18.21 13.00
CA PRO A 253 -16.56 -18.54 11.58
C PRO A 253 -17.24 -19.87 11.20
N GLY A 254 -17.93 -19.85 10.06
CA GLY A 254 -18.63 -21.02 9.52
C GLY A 254 -17.86 -21.73 8.41
N GLY A 255 -18.54 -22.65 7.72
CA GLY A 255 -17.96 -23.40 6.61
C GLY A 255 -17.46 -22.52 5.46
N GLY A 256 -18.08 -21.37 5.20
CA GLY A 256 -17.64 -20.41 4.17
C GLY A 256 -16.29 -19.77 4.50
N SER A 257 -16.13 -19.31 5.74
CA SER A 257 -14.89 -18.76 6.27
C SER A 257 -13.74 -19.78 6.20
N VAL A 258 -14.00 -21.03 6.61
CA VAL A 258 -13.02 -22.13 6.51
C VAL A 258 -12.70 -22.46 5.05
N ALA A 259 -13.69 -22.51 4.17
CA ALA A 259 -13.47 -22.78 2.75
C ALA A 259 -12.56 -21.72 2.10
N ALA A 260 -12.77 -20.44 2.41
CA ALA A 260 -11.91 -19.35 1.95
C ALA A 260 -10.47 -19.50 2.49
N TYR A 261 -10.31 -19.84 3.76
CA TYR A 261 -8.99 -20.01 4.36
C TYR A 261 -8.23 -21.22 3.80
N VAL A 262 -8.91 -22.36 3.60
CA VAL A 262 -8.31 -23.54 2.96
C VAL A 262 -7.90 -23.24 1.52
N GLY A 263 -8.71 -22.48 0.78
CA GLY A 263 -8.32 -21.95 -0.53
C GLY A 263 -7.07 -21.06 -0.44
N ALA A 264 -6.99 -20.19 0.56
CA ALA A 264 -5.83 -19.31 0.77
C ALA A 264 -4.55 -20.12 1.05
N LEU A 265 -4.63 -21.22 1.80
CA LEU A 265 -3.52 -22.16 1.99
C LEU A 265 -3.10 -22.81 0.68
N GLY A 266 -4.07 -23.18 -0.17
CA GLY A 266 -3.80 -23.64 -1.53
C GLY A 266 -2.98 -22.61 -2.30
N ALA A 267 -3.50 -21.40 -2.47
CA ALA A 267 -2.82 -20.30 -3.16
C ALA A 267 -1.43 -20.00 -2.57
N SER A 268 -1.27 -20.12 -1.25
CA SER A 268 0.02 -19.96 -0.57
C SER A 268 1.05 -21.00 -1.01
N LEU A 269 0.66 -22.27 -1.17
CA LEU A 269 1.56 -23.32 -1.65
C LEU A 269 1.96 -23.09 -3.11
N GLY A 270 1.02 -22.75 -3.99
CA GLY A 270 1.34 -22.38 -5.38
C GLY A 270 2.31 -21.19 -5.46
N THR A 271 2.06 -20.16 -4.65
CA THR A 271 2.93 -18.97 -4.53
C THR A 271 4.31 -19.32 -3.98
N MET A 272 4.39 -20.23 -3.02
CA MET A 272 5.65 -20.73 -2.48
C MET A 272 6.47 -21.45 -3.55
N VAL A 273 5.87 -22.34 -4.33
CA VAL A 273 6.59 -23.03 -5.42
C VAL A 273 7.09 -22.02 -6.46
N ALA A 274 6.30 -21.01 -6.80
CA ALA A 274 6.72 -19.93 -7.69
C ALA A 274 7.94 -19.17 -7.13
N ASN A 275 7.90 -18.77 -5.86
CA ASN A 275 9.02 -18.09 -5.20
C ASN A 275 10.28 -18.95 -5.09
N LEU A 276 10.14 -20.25 -4.79
CA LEU A 276 11.27 -21.19 -4.77
C LEU A 276 11.87 -21.36 -6.16
N SER A 277 11.03 -21.38 -7.20
CA SER A 277 11.46 -21.47 -8.60
C SER A 277 12.19 -20.20 -9.04
N ALA A 278 11.69 -19.02 -8.66
CA ALA A 278 12.31 -17.73 -8.95
C ALA A 278 13.70 -17.56 -8.33
N HIS A 279 13.99 -18.27 -7.24
CA HIS A 279 15.27 -18.22 -6.53
C HIS A 279 16.13 -19.47 -6.75
N LYS A 280 15.78 -20.31 -7.73
CA LYS A 280 16.50 -21.54 -8.00
C LYS A 280 17.81 -21.24 -8.72
N ARG A 281 18.94 -21.53 -8.07
CA ARG A 281 20.28 -21.47 -8.70
C ARG A 281 20.29 -22.20 -10.05
N GLY A 282 20.75 -21.50 -11.09
CA GLY A 282 20.81 -21.98 -12.47
C GLY A 282 19.57 -21.67 -13.29
N TRP A 283 18.55 -21.06 -12.70
CA TRP A 283 17.37 -20.48 -13.36
C TRP A 283 17.32 -18.96 -13.15
N ASP A 284 18.49 -18.34 -12.94
CA ASP A 284 18.62 -16.94 -12.58
C ASP A 284 17.97 -16.04 -13.66
N GLU A 285 18.04 -16.40 -14.94
CA GLU A 285 17.34 -15.67 -16.02
C GLU A 285 15.81 -15.80 -16.03
N ARG A 286 15.25 -16.74 -15.24
CA ARG A 286 13.81 -17.02 -15.17
C ARG A 286 13.16 -16.45 -13.91
N TRP A 287 13.89 -15.68 -13.11
CA TRP A 287 13.36 -15.09 -11.87
C TRP A 287 12.08 -14.29 -12.13
N GLU A 288 12.03 -13.53 -13.24
CA GLU A 288 10.90 -12.66 -13.57
C GLU A 288 9.67 -13.47 -14.02
N GLU A 289 9.87 -14.56 -14.77
CA GLU A 289 8.79 -15.48 -15.17
C GLU A 289 8.07 -16.01 -13.92
N PHE A 290 8.82 -16.55 -12.96
CA PHE A 290 8.27 -17.10 -11.74
C PHE A 290 7.80 -16.01 -10.76
N SER A 291 8.40 -14.81 -10.78
CA SER A 291 7.92 -13.66 -10.03
C SER A 291 6.48 -13.30 -10.42
N ARG A 292 6.17 -13.29 -11.73
CA ARG A 292 4.81 -12.97 -12.19
C ARG A 292 3.78 -13.96 -11.68
N HIS A 293 4.11 -15.26 -11.69
CA HIS A 293 3.27 -16.30 -11.08
C HIS A 293 3.12 -16.12 -9.56
N ALA A 294 4.19 -15.73 -8.86
CA ALA A 294 4.13 -15.45 -7.44
C ALA A 294 3.29 -14.20 -7.13
N GLU A 295 3.34 -13.15 -7.94
CA GLU A 295 2.52 -11.94 -7.80
C GLU A 295 1.03 -12.25 -7.98
N GLU A 296 0.68 -13.05 -8.98
CA GLU A 296 -0.68 -13.55 -9.18
C GLU A 296 -1.14 -14.37 -7.98
N GLY A 297 -0.31 -15.32 -7.51
CA GLY A 297 -0.61 -16.14 -6.35
C GLY A 297 -0.81 -15.34 -5.06
N GLU A 298 0.02 -14.32 -4.82
CA GLU A 298 -0.11 -13.41 -3.69
C GLU A 298 -1.41 -12.58 -3.77
N SER A 299 -1.80 -12.13 -4.97
CA SER A 299 -3.08 -11.45 -5.18
C SER A 299 -4.27 -12.36 -4.84
N ILE A 300 -4.25 -13.60 -5.35
CA ILE A 300 -5.28 -14.62 -5.07
C ILE A 300 -5.35 -14.93 -3.57
N ARG A 301 -4.20 -15.12 -2.93
CA ARG A 301 -4.09 -15.39 -1.50
C ARG A 301 -4.71 -14.27 -0.66
N ARG A 302 -4.39 -13.00 -0.98
CA ARG A 302 -4.96 -11.82 -0.30
C ARG A 302 -6.46 -11.72 -0.48
N GLU A 303 -6.97 -12.03 -1.66
CA GLU A 303 -8.40 -12.02 -1.93
C GLU A 303 -9.13 -13.09 -1.12
N LEU A 304 -8.60 -14.31 -1.05
CA LEU A 304 -9.16 -15.40 -0.24
C LEU A 304 -9.12 -15.08 1.25
N LEU A 305 -8.04 -14.48 1.76
CA LEU A 305 -7.97 -14.00 3.15
C LEU A 305 -9.05 -12.96 3.44
N ARG A 306 -9.27 -11.98 2.55
CA ARG A 306 -10.35 -11.01 2.70
C ARG A 306 -11.73 -11.68 2.76
N LEU A 307 -11.92 -12.76 1.99
CA LEU A 307 -13.17 -13.51 1.95
C LEU A 307 -13.45 -14.30 3.24
N VAL A 308 -12.43 -14.64 4.04
CA VAL A 308 -12.61 -15.26 5.37
C VAL A 308 -13.47 -14.38 6.27
N ASP A 309 -13.09 -13.11 6.45
CA ASP A 309 -13.86 -12.17 7.27
C ASP A 309 -15.14 -11.69 6.56
N GLU A 310 -15.14 -11.62 5.23
CA GLU A 310 -16.33 -11.20 4.48
C GLU A 310 -17.49 -12.17 4.61
N ASP A 311 -17.21 -13.48 4.76
CA ASP A 311 -18.23 -14.50 5.03
C ASP A 311 -18.96 -14.22 6.35
N THR A 312 -18.20 -13.93 7.41
CA THR A 312 -18.77 -13.56 8.72
C THR A 312 -19.54 -12.25 8.65
N ARG A 313 -19.00 -11.23 7.96
CA ARG A 313 -19.72 -9.96 7.75
C ARG A 313 -21.02 -10.14 6.97
N ALA A 314 -21.04 -11.04 5.98
CA ALA A 314 -22.25 -11.32 5.22
C ALA A 314 -23.32 -11.97 6.11
N PHE A 315 -22.94 -12.89 6.98
CA PHE A 315 -23.83 -13.47 7.98
C PHE A 315 -24.37 -12.42 8.96
N ASP A 316 -23.50 -11.54 9.48
CA ASP A 316 -23.90 -10.47 10.41
C ASP A 316 -24.90 -9.50 9.76
N ARG A 317 -24.75 -9.21 8.46
CA ARG A 317 -25.72 -8.40 7.70
C ARG A 317 -27.09 -9.08 7.64
N ILE A 318 -27.14 -10.40 7.47
CA ILE A 318 -28.41 -11.16 7.51
C ILE A 318 -29.04 -11.06 8.90
N MET A 319 -28.25 -11.29 9.97
CA MET A 319 -28.75 -11.20 11.35
C MET A 319 -29.26 -9.79 11.67
N SER A 320 -28.53 -8.76 11.24
CA SER A 320 -28.94 -7.36 11.38
C SER A 320 -30.26 -7.09 10.65
N ALA A 321 -30.42 -7.61 9.43
CA ALA A 321 -31.67 -7.48 8.68
C ALA A 321 -32.85 -8.19 9.36
N PHE A 322 -32.63 -9.36 9.97
CA PHE A 322 -33.66 -10.03 10.77
C PHE A 322 -34.10 -9.22 12.00
N GLY A 323 -33.20 -8.42 12.57
CA GLY A 323 -33.46 -7.54 13.70
C GLY A 323 -34.26 -6.26 13.40
N LEU A 324 -34.50 -5.94 12.12
CA LEU A 324 -35.25 -4.73 11.74
C LEU A 324 -36.70 -4.74 12.28
N PRO A 325 -37.29 -3.55 12.54
CA PRO A 325 -38.69 -3.41 12.93
C PRO A 325 -39.66 -4.07 11.94
N LYS A 326 -40.85 -4.45 12.45
CA LYS A 326 -41.89 -5.16 11.69
C LYS A 326 -43.32 -4.80 12.12
N GLY A 327 -43.47 -3.66 12.79
CA GLY A 327 -44.74 -3.21 13.37
C GLY A 327 -45.70 -2.60 12.35
N THR A 328 -45.18 -2.02 11.27
CA THR A 328 -45.98 -1.44 10.17
C THR A 328 -45.79 -2.18 8.85
N GLU A 329 -46.70 -2.04 7.89
CA GLU A 329 -46.55 -2.61 6.54
C GLU A 329 -45.28 -2.10 5.83
N GLN A 330 -44.96 -0.82 6.00
CA GLN A 330 -43.74 -0.22 5.45
C GLN A 330 -42.48 -0.83 6.06
N GLU A 331 -42.47 -1.04 7.38
CA GLU A 331 -41.36 -1.72 8.07
C GLU A 331 -41.23 -3.18 7.63
N GLN A 332 -42.35 -3.89 7.46
CA GLN A 332 -42.33 -5.28 6.98
C GLN A 332 -41.78 -5.39 5.57
N ALA A 333 -42.16 -4.49 4.66
CA ALA A 333 -41.64 -4.43 3.30
C ALA A 333 -40.14 -4.13 3.29
N ALA A 334 -39.69 -3.10 4.01
CA ALA A 334 -38.28 -2.72 4.12
C ALA A 334 -37.44 -3.85 4.74
N ARG A 335 -37.97 -4.52 5.77
CA ARG A 335 -37.32 -5.68 6.40
C ARG A 335 -37.20 -6.85 5.42
N LYS A 336 -38.25 -7.15 4.65
CA LYS A 336 -38.20 -8.23 3.64
C LYS A 336 -37.14 -7.94 2.57
N GLU A 337 -37.10 -6.71 2.08
CA GLU A 337 -36.09 -6.27 1.09
C GLU A 337 -34.67 -6.33 1.65
N ALA A 338 -34.46 -5.84 2.88
CA ALA A 338 -33.16 -5.89 3.54
C ALA A 338 -32.66 -7.33 3.76
N ILE A 339 -33.55 -8.26 4.15
CA ILE A 339 -33.21 -9.69 4.28
C ILE A 339 -32.83 -10.26 2.90
N ALA A 340 -33.63 -9.99 1.87
CA ALA A 340 -33.33 -10.49 0.52
C ALA A 340 -31.97 -10.00 0.02
N GLU A 341 -31.65 -8.71 0.17
CA GLU A 341 -30.37 -8.17 -0.28
C GLU A 341 -29.19 -8.68 0.56
N ALA A 342 -29.35 -8.81 1.88
CA ALA A 342 -28.34 -9.41 2.74
C ALA A 342 -28.05 -10.88 2.34
N THR A 343 -29.10 -11.66 2.03
CA THR A 343 -28.96 -13.04 1.55
C THR A 343 -28.30 -13.11 0.18
N ARG A 344 -28.62 -12.21 -0.76
CA ARG A 344 -27.87 -12.10 -2.04
C ARG A 344 -26.39 -11.82 -1.78
N GLY A 345 -26.06 -10.93 -0.83
CA GLY A 345 -24.69 -10.71 -0.36
C GLY A 345 -24.02 -12.00 0.13
N ALA A 346 -24.70 -12.77 0.98
CA ALA A 346 -24.19 -14.04 1.51
C ALA A 346 -24.11 -15.18 0.47
N ILE A 347 -24.75 -15.05 -0.70
CA ILE A 347 -24.56 -15.95 -1.85
C ILE A 347 -23.36 -15.50 -2.69
N ARG A 348 -23.18 -14.18 -2.89
CA ARG A 348 -22.07 -13.61 -3.67
C ARG A 348 -20.71 -13.91 -3.07
N VAL A 349 -20.58 -13.90 -1.73
CA VAL A 349 -19.30 -14.17 -1.05
C VAL A 349 -18.76 -15.58 -1.33
N PRO A 350 -19.51 -16.68 -1.08
CA PRO A 350 -19.03 -18.02 -1.42
C PRO A 350 -18.92 -18.25 -2.93
N LEU A 351 -19.72 -17.59 -3.78
CA LEU A 351 -19.47 -17.61 -5.23
C LEU A 351 -18.08 -17.04 -5.58
N GLU A 352 -17.71 -15.91 -4.97
CA GLU A 352 -16.39 -15.32 -5.16
C GLU A 352 -15.28 -16.24 -4.62
N THR A 353 -15.46 -16.83 -3.44
CA THR A 353 -14.53 -17.83 -2.89
C THR A 353 -14.34 -19.01 -3.86
N LEU A 354 -15.42 -19.52 -4.44
CA LEU A 354 -15.40 -20.60 -5.42
C LEU A 354 -14.63 -20.20 -6.69
N ARG A 355 -14.94 -19.03 -7.28
CA ARG A 355 -14.20 -18.50 -8.45
C ARG A 355 -12.71 -18.38 -8.16
N THR A 356 -12.37 -17.83 -7.00
CA THR A 356 -10.98 -17.53 -6.67
C THR A 356 -10.19 -18.78 -6.33
N CYS A 357 -10.83 -19.81 -5.74
CA CYS A 357 -10.25 -21.14 -5.61
C CYS A 357 -9.99 -21.78 -6.99
N VAL A 358 -10.94 -21.73 -7.93
CA VAL A 358 -10.77 -22.28 -9.29
C VAL A 358 -9.65 -21.57 -10.05
N ARG A 359 -9.61 -20.23 -9.96
CA ARG A 359 -8.53 -19.42 -10.55
C ARG A 359 -7.17 -19.78 -9.95
N SER A 360 -7.10 -20.04 -8.64
CA SER A 360 -5.84 -20.42 -8.00
C SER A 360 -5.21 -21.66 -8.63
N MET A 361 -6.01 -22.64 -9.09
CA MET A 361 -5.50 -23.90 -9.66
C MET A 361 -4.66 -23.71 -10.93
N ASP A 362 -4.85 -22.62 -11.68
CA ASP A 362 -4.02 -22.30 -12.85
C ASP A 362 -2.56 -22.05 -12.43
N LEU A 363 -2.36 -21.43 -11.26
CA LEU A 363 -1.03 -21.27 -10.66
C LEU A 363 -0.43 -22.63 -10.28
N MET A 364 -1.18 -23.50 -9.59
CA MET A 364 -0.66 -24.83 -9.22
C MET A 364 -0.34 -25.67 -10.44
N LYS A 365 -1.14 -25.57 -11.51
CA LYS A 365 -0.84 -26.22 -12.79
C LYS A 365 0.48 -25.71 -13.37
N ALA A 366 0.65 -24.40 -13.48
CA ALA A 366 1.90 -23.82 -13.97
C ALA A 366 3.11 -24.27 -13.11
N MET A 367 2.93 -24.35 -11.80
CA MET A 367 3.98 -24.79 -10.87
C MET A 367 4.25 -26.29 -10.94
N ALA A 368 3.23 -27.12 -11.16
CA ALA A 368 3.38 -28.54 -11.38
C ALA A 368 4.06 -28.83 -12.73
N GLU A 369 3.81 -28.03 -13.77
CA GLU A 369 4.40 -28.19 -15.11
C GLU A 369 5.86 -27.67 -15.16
N LYS A 370 6.08 -26.43 -14.73
CA LYS A 370 7.30 -25.66 -15.01
C LYS A 370 8.08 -25.26 -13.77
N GLY A 371 7.47 -25.34 -12.59
CA GLY A 371 8.08 -24.98 -11.33
C GLY A 371 9.18 -25.93 -10.88
N LEU A 372 9.75 -25.64 -9.71
CA LEU A 372 10.83 -26.40 -9.11
C LEU A 372 10.41 -27.87 -8.88
N PRO A 373 11.09 -28.86 -9.53
CA PRO A 373 10.68 -30.26 -9.41
C PRO A 373 10.69 -30.80 -7.98
N ALA A 374 11.61 -30.32 -7.14
CA ALA A 374 11.71 -30.71 -5.73
C ALA A 374 10.53 -30.26 -4.86
N SER A 375 9.68 -29.36 -5.38
CA SER A 375 8.48 -28.84 -4.70
C SER A 375 7.20 -29.15 -5.49
N VAL A 376 7.24 -30.12 -6.40
CA VAL A 376 6.05 -30.51 -7.19
C VAL A 376 4.91 -31.02 -6.30
N SER A 377 5.24 -31.70 -5.20
CA SER A 377 4.25 -32.16 -4.22
C SER A 377 3.47 -31.00 -3.59
N ASP A 378 4.12 -29.85 -3.38
CA ASP A 378 3.48 -28.66 -2.81
C ASP A 378 2.44 -28.08 -3.78
N ALA A 379 2.69 -28.13 -5.09
CA ALA A 379 1.72 -27.75 -6.11
C ALA A 379 0.49 -28.68 -6.10
N GLY A 380 0.70 -30.00 -5.98
CA GLY A 380 -0.38 -30.98 -5.85
C GLY A 380 -1.24 -30.78 -4.60
N VAL A 381 -0.60 -30.62 -3.43
CA VAL A 381 -1.31 -30.30 -2.17
C VAL A 381 -2.05 -28.97 -2.30
N GLY A 382 -1.45 -27.97 -2.95
CA GLY A 382 -2.09 -26.69 -3.24
C GLY A 382 -3.39 -26.84 -4.02
N ALA A 383 -3.43 -27.70 -5.04
CA ALA A 383 -4.63 -27.98 -5.83
C ALA A 383 -5.70 -28.73 -5.03
N LEU A 384 -5.30 -29.69 -4.17
CA LEU A 384 -6.22 -30.36 -3.25
C LEU A 384 -6.89 -29.38 -2.28
N CYS A 385 -6.11 -28.46 -1.70
CA CYS A 385 -6.63 -27.38 -0.85
C CYS A 385 -7.57 -26.45 -1.63
N ALA A 386 -7.18 -26.00 -2.81
CA ALA A 386 -8.03 -25.17 -3.66
C ALA A 386 -9.36 -25.87 -3.99
N ARG A 387 -9.35 -27.17 -4.27
CA ARG A 387 -10.57 -27.94 -4.53
C ARG A 387 -11.44 -28.06 -3.30
N ALA A 388 -10.85 -28.36 -2.13
CA ALA A 388 -11.60 -28.42 -0.88
C ALA A 388 -12.25 -27.06 -0.55
N GLY A 389 -11.54 -25.95 -0.76
CA GLY A 389 -12.08 -24.60 -0.64
C GLY A 389 -13.22 -24.33 -1.64
N ALA A 390 -13.05 -24.69 -2.91
CA ALA A 390 -14.07 -24.58 -3.94
C ALA A 390 -15.35 -25.36 -3.57
N LEU A 391 -15.22 -26.64 -3.23
CA LEU A 391 -16.38 -27.47 -2.87
C LEU A 391 -17.06 -26.99 -1.58
N GLY A 392 -16.28 -26.55 -0.59
CA GLY A 392 -16.82 -25.92 0.62
C GLY A 392 -17.63 -24.67 0.30
N ALA A 393 -17.12 -23.81 -0.57
CA ALA A 393 -17.81 -22.61 -1.02
C ALA A 393 -19.09 -22.93 -1.83
N TYR A 394 -19.04 -23.93 -2.72
CA TYR A 394 -20.21 -24.44 -3.44
C TYR A 394 -21.35 -24.85 -2.49
N LEU A 395 -21.04 -25.58 -1.41
CA LEU A 395 -22.04 -25.97 -0.41
C LEU A 395 -22.68 -24.75 0.28
N ASN A 396 -21.91 -23.69 0.51
CA ASN A 396 -22.42 -22.44 1.09
C ASN A 396 -23.30 -21.65 0.10
N VAL A 397 -22.97 -21.67 -1.21
CA VAL A 397 -23.88 -21.14 -2.25
C VAL A 397 -25.21 -21.90 -2.22
N ARG A 398 -25.16 -23.24 -2.23
CA ARG A 398 -26.34 -24.12 -2.23
C ARG A 398 -27.30 -23.84 -1.07
N ILE A 399 -26.78 -23.73 0.15
CA ILE A 399 -27.62 -23.54 1.34
C ILE A 399 -28.21 -22.14 1.39
N ASN A 400 -27.47 -21.10 1.00
CA ASN A 400 -27.96 -19.72 1.00
C ASN A 400 -29.00 -19.48 -0.10
N CYS A 401 -28.83 -20.07 -1.29
CA CYS A 401 -29.85 -20.03 -2.35
C CYS A 401 -31.17 -20.68 -1.89
N ALA A 402 -31.12 -21.77 -1.12
CA ALA A 402 -32.33 -22.40 -0.59
C ALA A 402 -33.11 -21.49 0.39
N GLY A 403 -32.45 -20.48 0.96
CA GLY A 403 -33.04 -19.49 1.86
C GLY A 403 -33.50 -18.18 1.20
N LEU A 404 -33.35 -18.03 -0.12
CA LEU A 404 -33.72 -16.82 -0.86
C LEU A 404 -34.93 -17.06 -1.77
N ASP A 405 -35.96 -16.22 -1.63
CA ASP A 405 -37.13 -16.19 -2.51
C ASP A 405 -36.88 -15.29 -3.74
N ASP A 406 -35.96 -15.72 -4.60
CA ASP A 406 -35.56 -15.04 -5.85
C ASP A 406 -35.07 -16.08 -6.86
N ALA A 407 -36.01 -16.66 -7.63
CA ALA A 407 -35.73 -17.77 -8.53
C ALA A 407 -34.72 -17.41 -9.64
N GLU A 408 -34.82 -16.21 -10.21
CA GLU A 408 -33.92 -15.77 -11.27
C GLU A 408 -32.48 -15.64 -10.76
N PHE A 409 -32.29 -15.01 -9.60
CA PHE A 409 -30.97 -14.89 -9.00
C PHE A 409 -30.40 -16.26 -8.60
N ASN A 410 -31.23 -17.11 -7.97
CA ASN A 410 -30.82 -18.44 -7.54
C ASN A 410 -30.40 -19.32 -8.72
N ASP A 411 -31.18 -19.35 -9.80
CA ASP A 411 -30.85 -20.15 -10.98
C ASP A 411 -29.53 -19.70 -11.62
N ALA A 412 -29.29 -18.40 -11.71
CA ALA A 412 -28.03 -17.85 -12.21
C ALA A 412 -26.85 -18.24 -11.32
N ALA A 413 -26.97 -18.04 -10.00
CA ALA A 413 -25.94 -18.35 -9.02
C ALA A 413 -25.61 -19.86 -8.99
N LEU A 414 -26.63 -20.72 -9.00
CA LEU A 414 -26.46 -22.17 -8.97
C LEU A 414 -25.85 -22.72 -10.25
N LYS A 415 -26.26 -22.20 -11.41
CA LYS A 415 -25.68 -22.57 -12.70
C LYS A 415 -24.19 -22.25 -12.76
N GLU A 416 -23.82 -21.06 -12.30
CA GLU A 416 -22.41 -20.67 -12.22
C GLU A 416 -21.64 -21.54 -11.23
N ALA A 417 -22.20 -21.77 -10.04
CA ALA A 417 -21.55 -22.58 -9.01
C ALA A 417 -21.31 -24.03 -9.47
N GLU A 418 -22.25 -24.63 -10.19
CA GLU A 418 -22.08 -26.00 -10.73
C GLU A 418 -20.97 -26.07 -11.78
N GLU A 419 -20.90 -25.06 -12.67
CA GLU A 419 -19.84 -24.97 -13.67
C GLU A 419 -18.46 -24.78 -13.02
N LEU A 420 -18.35 -23.88 -12.04
CA LEU A 420 -17.10 -23.67 -11.31
C LEU A 420 -16.69 -24.90 -10.50
N LYS A 421 -17.65 -25.60 -9.89
CA LYS A 421 -17.40 -26.89 -9.21
C LYS A 421 -16.79 -27.90 -10.19
N ARG A 422 -17.39 -28.07 -11.36
CA ARG A 422 -16.88 -28.99 -12.40
C ARG A 422 -15.46 -28.60 -12.82
N GLN A 423 -15.21 -27.31 -13.05
CA GLN A 423 -13.87 -26.82 -13.38
C GLN A 423 -12.86 -27.08 -12.25
N ALA A 424 -13.25 -26.93 -10.99
CA ALA A 424 -12.39 -27.23 -9.84
C ALA A 424 -11.96 -28.71 -9.82
N GLU A 425 -12.91 -29.62 -10.05
CA GLU A 425 -12.66 -31.06 -10.09
C GLU A 425 -11.75 -31.45 -11.27
N GLU A 426 -11.96 -30.87 -12.45
CA GLU A 426 -11.16 -31.13 -13.64
C GLU A 426 -9.73 -30.59 -13.52
N ARG A 427 -9.58 -29.34 -13.07
CA ARG A 427 -8.27 -28.70 -12.92
C ARG A 427 -7.44 -29.38 -11.83
N GLU A 428 -8.05 -29.74 -10.71
CA GLU A 428 -7.35 -30.47 -9.66
C GLU A 428 -6.85 -31.83 -10.16
N ALA A 429 -7.69 -32.59 -10.88
CA ALA A 429 -7.29 -33.86 -11.46
C ALA A 429 -6.11 -33.71 -12.44
N GLU A 430 -6.09 -32.65 -13.25
CA GLU A 430 -4.98 -32.34 -14.16
C GLU A 430 -3.68 -32.04 -13.38
N VAL A 431 -3.74 -31.19 -12.36
CA VAL A 431 -2.57 -30.87 -11.52
C VAL A 431 -2.04 -32.12 -10.81
N MET A 432 -2.94 -32.98 -10.32
CA MET A 432 -2.55 -34.23 -9.66
C MET A 432 -1.91 -35.21 -10.64
N ALA A 433 -2.42 -35.33 -11.87
CA ALA A 433 -1.80 -36.15 -12.89
C ALA A 433 -0.38 -35.67 -13.21
N LEU A 434 -0.18 -34.37 -13.38
CA LEU A 434 1.15 -33.76 -13.58
C LEU A 434 2.09 -33.98 -12.40
N THR A 435 1.56 -33.87 -11.18
CA THR A 435 2.32 -34.03 -9.93
C THR A 435 2.77 -35.48 -9.78
N LEU A 436 1.85 -36.44 -9.91
CA LEU A 436 2.12 -37.87 -9.77
C LEU A 436 3.02 -38.41 -10.88
N ALA A 437 3.03 -37.82 -12.07
CA ALA A 437 3.96 -38.20 -13.12
C ALA A 437 5.43 -37.82 -12.82
N LYS A 438 5.67 -36.96 -11.82
CA LYS A 438 6.99 -36.42 -11.45
C LYS A 438 7.52 -36.91 -10.10
N ILE A 439 6.72 -37.69 -9.37
CA ILE A 439 7.07 -38.34 -8.10
C ILE A 439 7.21 -39.83 -8.38
#